data_AF-A0A956V0Q7-F1
#
_entry.id   AF-A0A956V0Q7-F1
#
_cell.length_a   1.000
_cell.length_b   1.000
_cell.length_c   1.000
_cell.angle_alpha   90.00
_cell.angle_beta   90.00
_cell.angle_gamma   90.00
#
_symmetry.space_group_name_H-M   'P 1'
#
loop_
_entity.id
_entity.type
_entity.pdbx_description
1 polymer ?
#
loop_
_entity_poly.entity_id
_entity_poly.type
_entity_poly.pdbx_seq_one_letter_code
_entity_poly.pdbx_strand_id
1 'polypeptide(L)'
;MIQHPQQRRRETEARNRVALEVILFVYAVGATITVVRLIMMLLGVTDRVWIGRVVFGSTAFITDALGRVPGFGTTILGPLTMVDILMIAVVVLFPLGLTATSPRP
;
A
#
# COMPACT_ATOMS: atom_id res chain seq x y z
N MET A 1 -23.06 -19.77 35.42
CA MET A 1 -23.04 -19.43 33.98
C MET A 1 -21.58 -19.33 33.55
N ILE A 2 -20.96 -20.47 33.21
CA ILE A 2 -19.52 -20.57 32.94
C ILE A 2 -19.35 -20.47 31.42
N GLN A 3 -18.90 -19.32 30.92
CA GLN A 3 -18.57 -19.17 29.50
C GLN A 3 -17.43 -20.12 29.15
N HIS A 4 -17.68 -21.07 28.26
CA HIS A 4 -16.67 -22.03 27.83
C HIS A 4 -15.54 -21.30 27.09
N PRO A 5 -14.26 -21.52 27.48
CA PRO A 5 -13.11 -20.84 26.87
C PRO A 5 -12.97 -21.09 25.36
N GLN A 6 -13.56 -22.18 24.85
CA GLN A 6 -13.59 -22.50 23.42
C GLN A 6 -14.47 -21.54 22.60
N GLN A 7 -15.56 -21.02 23.18
CA GLN A 7 -16.46 -20.11 22.46
C GLN A 7 -15.83 -18.72 22.29
N ARG A 8 -15.14 -18.22 23.33
CA ARG A 8 -14.32 -16.99 23.25
C ARG A 8 -13.16 -17.11 22.24
N ARG A 9 -12.53 -18.28 22.12
CA ARG A 9 -11.46 -18.50 21.12
C ARG A 9 -11.97 -18.41 19.68
N ARG A 10 -13.09 -19.06 19.36
CA ARG A 10 -13.68 -19.03 18.00
C ARG A 10 -14.12 -17.63 17.58
N GLU A 11 -14.71 -16.86 18.49
CA GLU A 11 -15.08 -15.46 18.22
C GLU A 11 -13.84 -14.58 17.99
N THR A 12 -12.74 -14.85 18.71
CA THR A 12 -11.48 -14.13 18.54
C THR A 12 -10.80 -14.48 17.21
N GLU A 13 -10.81 -15.75 16.81
CA GLU A 13 -10.29 -16.21 15.52
C GLU A 13 -11.08 -15.64 14.34
N ALA A 14 -12.41 -15.60 14.45
CA ALA A 14 -13.27 -15.00 13.42
C ALA A 14 -13.00 -13.50 13.26
N ARG A 15 -12.85 -12.75 14.36
CA ARG A 15 -12.48 -11.32 14.32
C ARG A 15 -11.11 -11.10 13.70
N ASN A 16 -10.12 -11.91 14.06
CA ASN A 16 -8.78 -11.83 13.48
C ASN A 16 -8.77 -12.09 11.98
N ARG A 17 -9.58 -13.04 11.50
CA ARG A 17 -9.69 -13.34 10.07
C ARG A 17 -10.29 -12.16 9.29
N VAL A 18 -11.37 -11.58 9.80
CA VAL A 18 -12.01 -10.40 9.18
C VAL A 18 -11.05 -9.21 9.19
N ALA A 19 -10.36 -8.97 10.30
CA ALA A 19 -9.37 -7.88 10.39
C ALA A 19 -8.25 -8.03 9.35
N LEU A 20 -7.71 -9.25 9.19
CA LEU A 20 -6.68 -9.54 8.20
C LEU A 20 -7.18 -9.34 6.77
N GLU A 21 -8.39 -9.80 6.46
CA GLU A 21 -9.03 -9.62 5.15
C GLU A 21 -9.22 -8.15 4.79
N VAL A 22 -9.68 -7.34 5.76
CA VAL A 22 -9.82 -5.89 5.59
C VAL A 22 -8.47 -5.22 5.33
N ILE A 23 -7.43 -5.59 6.08
CA ILE A 23 -6.08 -5.04 5.88
C ILE A 23 -5.55 -5.40 4.48
N LEU A 24 -5.72 -6.65 4.06
CA LEU A 24 -5.31 -7.11 2.72
C LEU A 24 -6.06 -6.37 1.61
N PHE A 25 -7.36 -6.13 1.79
CA PHE A 25 -8.16 -5.37 0.84
C PHE A 25 -7.68 -3.92 0.73
N VAL A 26 -7.48 -3.24 1.87
CA VAL A 26 -6.96 -1.86 1.90
C VAL A 26 -5.58 -1.79 1.25
N TYR A 27 -4.71 -2.77 1.55
CA TYR A 27 -3.41 -2.89 0.90
C TYR A 27 -3.55 -3.07 -0.61
N ALA A 28 -4.44 -3.95 -1.10
CA ALA A 28 -4.64 -4.19 -2.53
C ALA A 28 -5.13 -2.93 -3.28
N VAL A 29 -6.03 -2.17 -2.66
CA VAL A 29 -6.49 -0.88 -3.19
C VAL A 29 -5.33 0.12 -3.27
N GLY A 30 -4.57 0.28 -2.19
CA GLY A 30 -3.42 1.18 -2.14
C GLY A 30 -2.30 0.78 -3.12
N ALA A 31 -2.02 -0.51 -3.25
CA ALA A 31 -1.07 -1.06 -4.20
C ALA A 31 -1.49 -0.78 -5.64
N THR A 32 -2.77 -0.99 -5.96
CA THR A 32 -3.32 -0.70 -7.28
C THR A 32 -3.16 0.78 -7.64
N ILE A 33 -3.53 1.68 -6.73
CA ILE A 33 -3.37 3.13 -6.93
C ILE A 33 -1.90 3.49 -7.16
N THR A 34 -0.99 2.90 -6.37
CA THR A 34 0.46 3.14 -6.49
C THR A 34 1.02 2.67 -7.83
N VAL A 35 0.61 1.49 -8.29
CA VAL A 35 1.05 0.93 -9.59
C VAL A 35 0.50 1.76 -10.74
N VAL A 36 -0.77 2.16 -10.68
CA VAL A 36 -1.37 3.05 -11.70
C VAL A 36 -0.63 4.38 -11.72
N ARG A 37 -0.34 4.99 -10.56
CA ARG A 37 0.45 6.22 -10.46
C ARG A 37 1.81 6.08 -11.15
N LEU A 38 2.53 4.99 -10.87
CA LEU A 38 3.82 4.71 -11.48
C LEU A 38 3.73 4.65 -13.00
N ILE A 39 2.75 3.90 -13.53
CA ILE A 39 2.54 3.77 -14.98
C ILE A 39 2.22 5.15 -15.58
N MET A 40 1.35 5.94 -14.94
CA MET A 40 1.01 7.29 -15.40
C MET A 40 2.24 8.21 -15.43
N MET A 41 3.09 8.17 -14.40
CA MET A 41 4.34 8.93 -14.37
C MET A 41 5.29 8.51 -15.50
N LEU A 42 5.45 7.20 -15.73
CA LEU A 42 6.31 6.67 -16.79
C LEU A 42 5.80 7.04 -18.20
N LEU A 43 4.48 7.12 -18.37
CA LEU A 43 3.84 7.55 -19.62
C LEU A 43 3.76 9.08 -19.76
N GLY A 44 4.24 9.85 -18.77
CA GLY A 44 4.16 11.31 -18.78
C GLY A 44 2.73 11.86 -18.68
N VAL A 45 1.78 11.06 -18.18
CA VAL A 45 0.39 11.49 -18.00
C VAL A 45 0.32 12.46 -16.83
N THR A 46 -0.24 13.64 -17.09
CA THR A 46 -0.39 14.71 -16.10
C THR A 46 -1.75 14.69 -15.41
N ASP A 47 -1.85 15.44 -14.32
CA ASP A 47 -3.06 15.73 -13.53
C ASP A 47 -4.19 16.44 -14.31
N ARG A 48 -3.91 16.85 -15.55
CA ARG A 48 -4.90 17.43 -16.48
C ARG A 48 -5.96 16.43 -16.93
N VAL A 49 -5.65 15.12 -16.90
CA VAL A 49 -6.61 14.05 -17.17
C VAL A 49 -7.35 13.70 -15.87
N TRP A 50 -8.66 13.44 -15.95
CA TRP A 50 -9.48 13.11 -14.77
C TRP A 50 -8.89 11.97 -13.93
N ILE A 51 -8.41 10.90 -14.59
CA ILE A 51 -7.73 9.77 -13.93
C ILE A 51 -6.46 10.23 -13.20
N GLY A 52 -5.69 11.13 -13.81
CA GLY A 52 -4.46 11.66 -13.21
C GLY A 52 -4.76 12.41 -11.93
N ARG A 53 -5.78 13.27 -11.93
CA ARG A 53 -6.19 14.02 -10.73
C ARG A 53 -6.59 13.10 -9.57
N VAL A 54 -7.31 12.01 -9.85
CA VAL A 54 -7.72 11.04 -8.82
C VAL A 54 -6.51 10.29 -8.27
N VAL A 55 -5.64 9.79 -9.15
CA VAL A 55 -4.50 8.96 -8.76
C VAL A 55 -3.43 9.79 -8.04
N PHE A 56 -3.05 10.94 -8.60
CA PHE A 56 -2.09 11.85 -7.95
C PHE A 56 -2.68 12.48 -6.68
N GLY A 57 -3.97 12.83 -6.68
CA GLY A 57 -4.64 13.39 -5.50
C GLY A 57 -4.75 12.41 -4.34
N SER A 58 -5.11 11.14 -4.60
CA SER A 58 -5.22 10.11 -3.56
C SER A 58 -3.89 9.74 -2.91
N THR A 59 -2.78 9.97 -3.62
CA THR A 59 -1.42 9.72 -3.13
C THR A 59 -0.71 10.98 -2.65
N ALA A 60 -1.28 12.17 -2.90
CA ALA A 60 -0.68 13.47 -2.56
C ALA A 60 -0.33 13.58 -1.07
N PHE A 61 -1.23 13.16 -0.18
CA PHE A 61 -0.98 13.20 1.26
C PHE A 61 0.28 12.43 1.66
N ILE A 62 0.46 11.22 1.10
CA ILE A 62 1.64 10.40 1.38
C ILE A 62 2.89 11.05 0.79
N THR A 63 2.79 11.57 -0.44
CA THR A 63 3.95 12.13 -1.12
C THR A 63 4.38 13.48 -0.60
N ASP A 64 3.45 14.28 -0.10
CA ASP A 64 3.73 15.53 0.58
C ASP A 64 4.35 15.27 1.96
N ALA A 65 3.85 14.27 2.69
CA ALA A 65 4.41 13.88 3.98
C ALA A 65 5.85 13.38 3.84
N LEU A 66 6.09 12.47 2.90
CA LEU A 66 7.42 11.91 2.65
C LEU A 66 8.35 12.91 1.96
N GLY A 67 7.82 13.79 1.11
CA GLY A 67 8.58 14.82 0.41
C GLY A 67 9.17 15.90 1.33
N ARG A 68 8.64 16.05 2.55
CA ARG A 68 9.24 16.91 3.59
C ARG A 68 10.56 16.37 4.14
N VAL A 69 10.86 15.09 3.93
CA VAL A 69 12.14 14.51 4.32
C VAL A 69 13.21 15.06 3.37
N PRO A 70 14.30 15.66 3.89
CA PRO A 70 15.36 16.20 3.06
C PRO A 70 15.91 15.12 2.11
N GLY A 71 15.97 15.44 0.82
CA GLY A 71 16.46 14.51 -0.21
C GLY A 71 15.44 13.48 -0.70
N PHE A 72 14.19 13.46 -0.20
CA PHE A 72 13.19 12.51 -0.71
C PHE A 72 12.41 13.03 -1.92
N GLY A 73 12.25 14.36 -2.03
CA GLY A 73 11.66 15.00 -3.20
C GLY A 73 12.60 15.10 -4.40
N THR A 74 13.84 14.63 -4.30
CA THR A 74 14.79 14.67 -5.42
C THR A 74 14.45 13.58 -6.43
N THR A 75 14.56 13.96 -7.70
CA THR A 75 14.41 13.03 -8.82
C THR A 75 15.60 12.07 -8.85
N ILE A 76 15.32 10.77 -8.84
CA ILE A 76 16.34 9.71 -8.86
C ILE A 76 16.42 9.07 -10.24
N LEU A 77 15.28 8.70 -10.83
CA LEU A 77 15.25 7.95 -12.10
C LEU A 77 14.13 8.46 -13.01
N GLY A 78 14.49 9.18 -14.08
CA GLY A 78 13.49 9.76 -15.00
C GLY A 78 12.59 10.76 -14.28
N PRO A 79 11.25 10.58 -14.24
CA PRO A 79 10.35 11.41 -13.45
C PRO A 79 10.17 10.92 -12.00
N LEU A 80 10.79 9.81 -11.60
CA LEU A 80 10.58 9.18 -10.29
C LEU A 80 11.44 9.81 -9.20
N THR A 81 10.80 10.13 -8.07
CA THR A 81 11.45 10.60 -6.86
C THR A 81 11.75 9.45 -5.89
N MET A 82 12.54 9.71 -4.84
CA MET A 82 12.76 8.74 -3.76
C MET A 82 11.45 8.29 -3.10
N VAL A 83 10.48 9.19 -3.00
CA VAL A 83 9.14 8.88 -2.48
C VAL A 83 8.47 7.80 -3.32
N ASP A 84 8.50 7.94 -4.65
CA ASP A 84 7.85 6.98 -5.55
C ASP A 84 8.54 5.61 -5.46
N ILE A 85 9.87 5.59 -5.37
CA ILE A 85 10.65 4.37 -5.16
C ILE A 85 10.26 3.67 -3.85
N LEU A 86 10.12 4.44 -2.76
CA LEU A 86 9.74 3.90 -1.46
C LEU A 86 8.31 3.32 -1.49
N MET A 87 7.37 4.02 -2.14
CA MET A 87 6.00 3.53 -2.28
C MET A 87 5.96 2.19 -3.03
N ILE A 88 6.69 2.08 -4.13
CA ILE A 88 6.80 0.82 -4.88
C ILE A 88 7.49 -0.25 -4.05
N ALA A 89 8.55 0.10 -3.32
CA ALA A 89 9.25 -0.83 -2.44
C ALA A 89 8.30 -1.44 -1.42
N VAL A 90 7.43 -0.64 -0.77
CA VAL A 90 6.42 -1.18 0.15
C VAL A 90 5.45 -2.13 -0.57
N VAL A 91 4.97 -1.74 -1.75
CA VAL A 91 4.05 -2.56 -2.54
C VAL A 91 4.69 -3.89 -2.95
N VAL A 92 5.97 -3.92 -3.31
CA VAL A 92 6.66 -5.14 -3.74
C VAL A 92 7.15 -5.98 -2.56
N LEU A 93 7.72 -5.35 -1.53
CA LEU A 93 8.33 -6.03 -0.39
C LEU A 93 7.29 -6.64 0.54
N PHE A 94 6.11 -6.04 0.69
CA PHE A 94 5.05 -6.59 1.53
C PHE A 94 4.67 -8.04 1.15
N PRO A 95 4.25 -8.34 -0.10
CA PRO A 95 3.89 -9.71 -0.49
C PRO A 95 5.11 -10.63 -0.50
N LEU A 96 6.30 -10.14 -0.83
CA LEU A 96 7.54 -10.93 -0.71
C LEU A 96 7.85 -11.31 0.74
N GLY A 97 7.59 -10.42 1.70
CA GLY A 97 7.72 -10.70 3.12
C GLY A 97 6.73 -11.76 3.57
N LEU A 98 5.48 -11.68 3.12
CA LEU A 98 4.47 -12.69 3.41
C LEU A 98 4.83 -14.06 2.84
N THR A 99 5.31 -14.14 1.59
CA THR A 99 5.71 -15.41 0.97
C THR A 99 6.98 -15.98 1.62
N ALA A 100 7.93 -15.14 2.02
CA ALA A 100 9.16 -15.58 2.69
C ALA A 100 8.91 -16.08 4.13
N THR A 101 7.90 -15.55 4.82
CA THR A 101 7.56 -15.91 6.21
C THR A 101 6.47 -16.97 6.31
N SER A 102 5.76 -17.28 5.22
CA SER A 102 4.81 -18.38 5.18
C SER A 102 5.53 -19.70 5.49
N PRO A 103 5.09 -20.49 6.48
CA PRO A 103 5.56 -21.85 6.67
C PRO A 103 5.42 -22.61 5.35
N ARG A 104 6.51 -23.24 4.90
CA ARG A 104 6.42 -24.17 3.76
C ARG A 104 5.43 -25.28 4.13
N PRO A 105 4.63 -25.78 3.16
CA PRO A 105 3.72 -26.89 3.41
C PRO A 105 4.45 -28.12 3.93
#